data_AF-A0A1Y3TIX2-F1
#
_entry.id   AF-A0A1Y3TIX2-F1
#
_cell.length_a   1.000
_cell.length_b   1.000
_cell.length_c   1.000
_cell.angle_alpha   90.00
_cell.angle_beta   90.00
_cell.angle_gamma   90.00
#
_symmetry.space_group_name_H-M   'P 1'
#
loop_
_entity.id
_entity.type
_entity.pdbx_description
1 polymer ?
#
loop_
_entity_poly.entity_id
_entity_poly.type
_entity_poly.pdbx_seq_one_letter_code
_entity_poly.pdbx_strand_id
1 'polypeptide(L)' 'MEKLLELLEEIDGDIDFRECQTLIDDGELDSFAILEIVAEINDTFDVQIGASDIVPENFNSAEAMWKMIQRLKDE' A
#
# COMPACT_ATOMS: atom_id res chain seq x y z
N MET A 1 -5.84 -8.75 4.87
CA MET A 1 -5.06 -7.75 5.62
C MET A 1 -3.73 -8.32 6.10
N GLU A 2 -3.69 -9.48 6.79
CA GLU A 2 -2.40 -10.08 7.22
C GLU A 2 -1.37 -10.22 6.09
N LYS A 3 -1.76 -10.83 4.96
CA LYS A 3 -0.90 -10.95 3.76
C LYS A 3 -0.38 -9.61 3.22
N LEU A 4 -1.15 -8.53 3.36
CA LEU A 4 -0.71 -7.20 2.93
C LEU A 4 0.36 -6.66 3.88
N LEU A 5 0.18 -6.84 5.19
CA LEU A 5 1.17 -6.42 6.18
C LEU A 5 2.49 -7.19 6.02
N GLU A 6 2.43 -8.50 5.78
CA GLU A 6 3.63 -9.31 5.50
C GLU A 6 4.39 -8.77 4.29
N LEU A 7 3.70 -8.49 3.18
CA LEU A 7 4.28 -7.91 1.97
C LEU A 7 4.91 -6.54 2.25
N LEU A 8 4.23 -5.67 3.00
CA LEU A 8 4.75 -4.34 3.34
C LEU A 8 6.00 -4.43 4.22
N GLU A 9 5.99 -5.32 5.22
CA GLU A 9 7.15 -5.58 6.10
C GLU A 9 8.33 -6.22 5.35
N GLU A 10 8.07 -6.97 4.27
CA GLU A 10 9.12 -7.51 3.40
C GLU A 10 9.78 -6.43 2.53
N ILE A 11 9.01 -5.44 2.08
CA ILE A 11 9.51 -4.30 1.30
C ILE A 11 10.28 -3.34 2.21
N ASP A 12 9.69 -2.96 3.34
CA ASP A 12 10.31 -2.05 4.29
C ASP A 12 10.01 -2.47 5.74
N GLY A 13 10.99 -3.12 6.37
CA GLY A 13 10.90 -3.56 7.76
C GLY A 13 11.14 -2.45 8.79
N ASP A 14 11.55 -1.24 8.36
CA ASP A 14 11.81 -0.12 9.25
C ASP A 14 10.54 0.67 9.58
N ILE A 15 9.51 0.57 8.72
CA ILE A 15 8.22 1.27 8.87
C ILE A 15 7.21 0.41 9.65
N ASP A 16 6.58 1.02 10.67
CA ASP A 16 5.46 0.37 11.39
C ASP A 16 4.13 0.55 10.64
N PHE A 17 3.90 -0.31 9.64
CA PHE A 17 2.66 -0.30 8.84
C PHE A 17 1.39 -0.64 9.64
N ARG A 18 1.51 -1.16 10.87
CA ARG A 18 0.34 -1.49 11.70
C ARG A 18 -0.27 -0.24 12.34
N GLU A 19 0.58 0.68 12.78
CA GLU A 19 0.16 1.88 13.51
C GLU A 19 0.27 3.17 12.67
N CYS A 20 1.15 3.19 11.65
CA CYS A 20 1.36 4.39 10.84
C CYS A 20 0.14 4.70 9.95
N GLN A 21 -0.31 5.97 10.01
CA GLN A 21 -1.46 6.49 9.26
C GLN A 21 -1.12 7.72 8.42
N THR A 22 0.16 8.02 8.26
CA THR A 22 0.68 9.21 7.56
C THR A 22 1.86 8.84 6.65
N LEU A 23 1.87 7.61 6.12
CA LEU A 23 3.01 7.05 5.37
C LEU A 23 3.51 7.94 4.22
N ILE A 24 2.60 8.55 3.45
CA ILE A 24 2.97 9.49 2.40
C ILE A 24 3.18 10.89 2.98
N ASP A 25 2.29 11.33 3.87
CA ASP A 25 2.30 12.70 4.41
C ASP A 25 3.57 13.03 5.20
N ASP A 26 4.09 12.08 5.98
CA ASP A 26 5.34 12.21 6.74
C ASP A 26 6.58 11.86 5.90
N GLY A 27 6.38 11.37 4.66
CA GLY A 27 7.45 11.01 3.74
C GLY A 27 8.18 9.72 4.11
N GLU A 28 7.54 8.84 4.90
CA GLU A 28 8.04 7.50 5.22
C GLU A 28 8.16 6.65 3.95
N LEU A 29 7.14 6.73 3.07
CA LEU A 29 7.18 6.09 1.76
C LEU A 29 7.76 7.03 0.71
N ASP A 30 8.90 6.65 0.15
CA ASP A 30 9.47 7.32 -1.00
C ASP A 30 8.83 6.87 -2.32
N SER A 31 9.22 7.53 -3.42
CA SER A 31 8.67 7.25 -4.75
C SER A 31 8.96 5.83 -5.24
N PHE A 32 10.07 5.22 -4.82
CA PHE A 32 10.46 3.88 -5.23
C PHE A 32 9.71 2.83 -4.42
N ALA A 33 9.62 2.99 -3.10
CA ALA A 33 8.85 2.13 -2.21
C ALA A 33 7.38 2.07 -2.65
N ILE A 34 6.78 3.21 -2.98
CA ILE A 34 5.40 3.25 -3.50
C ILE A 34 5.25 2.42 -4.78
N LEU A 35 6.19 2.53 -5.73
CA LEU A 35 6.13 1.77 -6.99
C LEU A 35 6.30 0.26 -6.77
N GLU A 36 7.16 -0.13 -5.84
CA GLU A 36 7.36 -1.52 -5.45
C GLU A 36 6.12 -2.10 -4.77
N ILE A 37 5.55 -1.38 -3.79
CA ILE A 37 4.28 -1.75 -3.13
C ILE A 37 3.17 -1.91 -4.16
N VAL A 38 3.04 -0.98 -5.12
CA VAL A 38 2.05 -1.07 -6.20
C VAL A 38 2.24 -2.33 -7.05
N ALA A 39 3.48 -2.63 -7.44
CA ALA A 39 3.78 -3.81 -8.25
C ALA A 39 3.45 -5.10 -7.50
N GLU A 40 3.90 -5.23 -6.25
CA GLU A 40 3.67 -6.39 -5.41
C GLU A 40 2.19 -6.58 -5.08
N ILE A 41 1.43 -5.51 -4.83
CA ILE A 41 -0.02 -5.59 -4.59
C ILE A 41 -0.74 -6.07 -5.87
N ASN A 42 -0.39 -5.53 -7.03
CA ASN A 42 -1.02 -5.92 -8.29
C ASN A 42 -0.84 -7.42 -8.57
N ASP A 43 0.38 -7.94 -8.40
CA ASP A 43 0.68 -9.37 -8.60
C ASP A 43 0.04 -10.25 -7.51
N THR A 44 0.19 -9.86 -6.25
CA THR A 44 -0.25 -10.66 -5.08
C THR A 44 -1.76 -10.78 -4.97
N PHE A 45 -2.48 -9.73 -5.36
CA PHE A 45 -3.93 -9.63 -5.17
C PHE A 45 -4.72 -9.67 -6.48
N ASP A 46 -4.06 -9.71 -7.63
CA ASP A 46 -4.68 -9.70 -8.97
C ASP A 46 -5.59 -8.48 -9.17
N VAL A 47 -5.02 -7.30 -8.91
CA VAL A 47 -5.69 -5.99 -9.05
C VAL A 47 -4.86 -5.07 -9.93
N GLN A 48 -5.45 -3.96 -10.39
CA GLN A 48 -4.75 -2.96 -11.18
C GLN A 48 -4.84 -1.58 -10.53
N ILE A 49 -3.80 -1.22 -9.77
CA ILE A 49 -3.65 0.12 -9.20
C ILE A 49 -3.14 1.08 -10.28
N GLY A 50 -3.90 2.13 -10.57
CA GLY A 50 -3.51 3.19 -11.50
C GLY A 50 -2.77 4.34 -10.82
N ALA A 51 -2.17 5.23 -11.62
CA ALA A 51 -1.51 6.43 -11.09
C ALA A 51 -2.47 7.35 -10.33
N SER A 52 -3.76 7.33 -10.65
CA SER A 52 -4.81 8.07 -9.93
C SER A 52 -5.11 7.52 -8.55
N ASP A 53 -4.76 6.26 -8.28
CA ASP A 53 -4.98 5.62 -6.99
C ASP A 53 -3.81 5.83 -6.02
N ILE A 54 -2.67 6.32 -6.52
CA ILE A 54 -1.50 6.68 -5.73
C ILE A 54 -1.72 8.05 -5.10
N VAL A 55 -2.56 8.06 -4.06
CA VAL A 55 -2.91 9.25 -3.28
C VAL A 55 -2.81 8.95 -1.79
N PRO A 56 -2.56 9.95 -0.92
CA PRO A 56 -2.47 9.75 0.52
C PRO A 56 -3.67 8.99 1.09
N GLU A 57 -4.87 9.25 0.60
CA GLU A 57 -6.10 8.59 1.05
C GLU A 57 -6.09 7.07 0.88
N ASN A 58 -5.31 6.55 -0.08
CA ASN A 58 -5.17 5.11 -0.35
C ASN A 58 -3.88 4.51 0.22
N PHE A 59 -2.85 5.31 0.49
CA PHE A 59 -1.51 4.82 0.82
C PHE A 59 -0.98 5.27 2.18
N ASN A 60 -1.67 6.16 2.89
CA ASN A 60 -1.23 6.64 4.20
C ASN A 60 -1.26 5.58 5.31
N SER A 61 -2.00 4.48 5.13
CA SER A 61 -2.05 3.37 6.09
C SER A 61 -2.25 2.03 5.37
N ALA A 62 -1.82 0.94 6.00
CA ALA A 62 -2.12 -0.40 5.51
C ALA A 62 -3.64 -0.66 5.43
N GLU A 63 -4.44 -0.05 6.32
CA GLU A 63 -5.90 -0.11 6.25
C GLU A 63 -6.47 0.58 5.00
N ALA A 64 -5.94 1.74 4.64
CA ALA A 64 -6.32 2.46 3.44
C ALA A 64 -5.99 1.66 2.18
N MET A 65 -4.78 1.09 2.12
CA MET A 65 -4.35 0.22 1.02
C MET A 65 -5.26 -1.00 0.92
N TRP A 66 -5.59 -1.62 2.05
CA TRP A 66 -6.52 -2.75 2.09
C TRP A 66 -7.90 -2.39 1.54
N LYS A 67 -8.47 -1.24 1.94
CA LYS A 67 -9.76 -0.76 1.42
C LYS A 67 -9.71 -0.52 -0.09
N MET A 68 -8.62 0.09 -0.58
CA MET A 68 -8.40 0.29 -2.01
C MET A 68 -8.37 -1.06 -2.76
N ILE A 69 -7.61 -2.04 -2.26
CA ILE A 69 -7.53 -3.39 -2.87
C ILE A 69 -8.92 -4.04 -2.92
N GLN A 70 -9.70 -3.98 -1.83
CA GLN A 70 -11.05 -4.55 -1.82
C GLN A 70 -11.94 -3.88 -2.87
N ARG A 71 -11.90 -2.54 -2.96
CA ARG A 71 -12.64 -1.79 -3.97
C ARG A 71 -12.28 -2.23 -5.40
N LEU A 72 -10.99 -2.37 -5.71
CA LEU A 72 -10.51 -2.76 -7.04
C LEU A 72 -10.83 -4.22 -7.39
N LYS A 73 -11.02 -5.10 -6.41
CA LYS A 73 -11.43 -6.50 -6.64
C LYS A 73 -12.89 -6.67 -7.02
N ASP A 74 -13.72 -5.71 -6.61
CA ASP A 74 -15.15 -5.72 -6.87
C ASP A 74 -15.50 -5.03 -8.22
N GLU A 75 -14.51 -4.48 -8.93
CA GLU A 75 -14.61 -3.91 -10.28
C GLU A 75 -14.41 -4.97 -11.37
#